data_AF-A0A4Q6BBR4-F1
#
_entry.id   AF-A0A4Q6BBR4-F1
#
_cell.length_a   1.000
_cell.length_b   1.000
_cell.length_c   1.000
_cell.angle_alpha   90.00
_cell.angle_beta   90.00
_cell.angle_gamma   90.00
#
_symmetry.space_group_name_H-M   'P 1'
#
loop_
_entity.id
_entity.type
_entity.pdbx_description
1 polymer ?
#
loop_
_entity_poly.entity_id
_entity_poly.type
_entity_poly.pdbx_seq_one_letter_code
_entity_poly.pdbx_strand_id
1 'polypeptide(L)'
;MKNLIKTLKNIWSIEELRSKILFTLLLLFIYRIGTHIVLPGIDPNGLSQLEDQTKSNGILGLINTFAGGAFSQASIFALGIMPYISASIFVQLMTVLVPQFQKMQKEGESGRKKINQWTRYLTVAVTIVQASAYVAYLRQITAQTGGVLPAYIDYFWLSTVVILTAGTMFVMWLGERITDKGLGNGTSLIIMIGILARLPQSFMQELGSKSTRSGLILVFIIEIAILIAIIMGCIMLVQGVRKIPVNYAKQIVGNRQFGG
;
A
#
# COMPACT_ATOMS: atom_id res chain seq x y z
N MET A 1 23.71 12.81 15.36
CA MET A 1 23.86 13.10 13.91
C MET A 1 24.97 12.31 13.21
N LYS A 2 26.19 12.17 13.77
CA LYS A 2 27.29 11.38 13.16
C LYS A 2 26.93 9.91 12.87
N ASN A 3 26.06 9.31 13.68
CA ASN A 3 25.63 7.91 13.48
C ASN A 3 24.71 7.74 12.27
N LEU A 4 23.75 8.65 12.02
CA LEU A 4 22.88 8.57 10.84
C LEU A 4 23.64 8.70 9.52
N ILE A 5 24.59 9.63 9.45
CA ILE A 5 25.43 9.84 8.27
C ILE A 5 26.35 8.63 8.03
N LYS A 6 26.90 8.04 9.11
CA LYS A 6 27.64 6.77 9.02
C LYS A 6 26.76 5.62 8.57
N THR A 7 25.53 5.51 9.08
CA THR A 7 24.57 4.47 8.66
C THR A 7 24.21 4.61 7.18
N LEU A 8 23.92 5.84 6.71
CA LEU A 8 23.65 6.10 5.29
C LEU A 8 24.86 5.78 4.41
N LYS A 9 26.07 6.15 4.85
CA LYS A 9 27.32 5.81 4.14
C LYS A 9 27.56 4.31 4.10
N ASN A 10 27.28 3.58 5.19
CA ASN A 10 27.42 2.13 5.26
C ASN A 10 26.39 1.40 4.39
N ILE A 11 25.15 1.90 4.31
CA ILE A 11 24.11 1.37 3.41
C ILE A 11 24.58 1.46 1.95
N TRP A 12 25.23 2.57 1.57
CA TRP A 12 25.77 2.76 0.23
C TRP A 12 27.08 2.00 -0.02
N SER A 13 27.81 1.64 1.02
CA SER A 13 29.05 0.87 0.94
C SER A 13 28.80 -0.64 0.76
N ILE A 14 27.64 -1.16 1.17
CA ILE A 14 27.30 -2.58 1.03
C ILE A 14 26.55 -2.76 -0.29
N GLU A 15 27.21 -3.38 -1.27
CA GLU A 15 26.68 -3.54 -2.63
C GLU A 15 25.35 -4.32 -2.67
N GLU A 16 25.20 -5.33 -1.80
CA GLU A 16 23.96 -6.11 -1.71
C GLU A 16 22.77 -5.25 -1.23
N LEU A 17 22.98 -4.41 -0.21
CA LEU A 17 21.96 -3.49 0.29
C LEU A 17 21.61 -2.42 -0.74
N ARG A 18 22.62 -1.84 -1.41
CA ARG A 18 22.42 -0.88 -2.50
C ARG A 18 21.55 -1.48 -3.61
N SER A 19 21.85 -2.71 -4.03
CA SER A 19 21.10 -3.41 -5.07
C SER A 19 19.64 -3.64 -4.69
N LYS A 20 19.37 -4.11 -3.46
CA LYS A 20 18.00 -4.31 -2.95
C LYS A 20 17.20 -3.01 -2.88
N ILE A 21 17.84 -1.90 -2.46
CA ILE A 21 17.21 -0.58 -2.39
C ILE A 21 16.89 -0.06 -3.81
N LEU A 22 17.86 -0.10 -4.73
CA LEU A 22 17.65 0.32 -6.11
C LEU A 22 16.55 -0.49 -6.80
N PHE A 23 16.53 -1.80 -6.60
CA PHE A 23 15.48 -2.69 -7.11
C PHE A 23 14.11 -2.30 -6.57
N THR A 24 14.02 -2.05 -5.25
CA THR A 24 12.77 -1.62 -4.61
C THR A 24 12.28 -0.29 -5.15
N LEU A 25 13.17 0.71 -5.24
CA LEU A 25 12.83 2.04 -5.78
C LEU A 25 12.40 1.99 -7.24
N LEU A 26 13.05 1.15 -8.07
CA LEU A 26 12.69 0.97 -9.47
C LEU A 26 11.28 0.38 -9.62
N LEU A 27 10.93 -0.65 -8.84
CA LEU A 27 9.58 -1.23 -8.88
C LEU A 27 8.51 -0.26 -8.37
N LEU A 28 8.82 0.52 -7.33
CA LEU A 28 7.93 1.58 -6.84
C LEU A 28 7.75 2.70 -7.87
N PHE A 29 8.79 3.04 -8.63
CA PHE A 29 8.71 4.00 -9.71
C PHE A 29 7.80 3.51 -10.85
N ILE A 30 7.92 2.23 -11.24
CA ILE A 30 7.03 1.61 -12.23
C ILE A 30 5.57 1.62 -11.74
N TYR A 31 5.35 1.26 -10.47
CA TYR A 31 4.03 1.34 -9.86
C TYR A 31 3.46 2.77 -9.98
N ARG A 32 4.27 3.79 -9.69
CA ARG A 32 3.84 5.19 -9.76
C ARG A 32 3.49 5.63 -11.17
N ILE A 33 4.30 5.27 -12.17
CA ILE A 33 3.97 5.56 -13.58
C ILE A 33 2.61 4.94 -13.93
N GLY A 34 2.38 3.68 -13.55
CA GLY A 34 1.12 3.03 -13.85
C GLY A 34 -0.09 3.69 -13.17
N THR A 35 0.07 4.30 -11.98
CA THR A 35 -1.02 5.08 -11.35
C THR A 35 -1.46 6.32 -12.14
N HIS A 36 -0.65 6.79 -13.09
CA HIS A 36 -0.99 7.91 -13.97
C HIS A 36 -1.52 7.47 -15.34
N ILE A 37 -1.49 6.17 -15.66
CA ILE A 37 -2.06 5.64 -16.90
C ILE A 37 -3.57 5.44 -16.69
N VAL A 38 -4.37 6.26 -17.38
CA VAL A 38 -5.85 6.24 -17.31
C VAL A 38 -6.40 5.05 -18.10
N LEU A 39 -7.54 4.52 -17.65
CA LEU A 39 -8.26 3.46 -18.35
C LEU A 39 -8.73 3.91 -19.75
N PRO A 40 -8.63 3.03 -20.76
CA PRO A 40 -9.09 3.36 -22.10
C PRO A 40 -10.61 3.58 -22.12
N GLY A 41 -11.03 4.67 -22.76
CA GLY A 41 -12.44 5.03 -22.89
C GLY A 41 -12.94 6.08 -21.89
N ILE A 42 -12.10 6.56 -20.97
CA ILE A 42 -12.42 7.65 -20.03
C ILE A 42 -11.73 8.94 -20.45
N ASP A 43 -12.47 10.06 -20.49
CA ASP A 43 -11.92 11.40 -20.67
C ASP A 43 -11.31 11.92 -19.36
N PRO A 44 -9.99 12.22 -19.32
CA PRO A 44 -9.30 12.84 -18.17
C PRO A 44 -9.98 14.11 -17.63
N ASN A 45 -10.67 14.88 -18.49
CA ASN A 45 -11.29 16.15 -18.10
C ASN A 45 -12.62 15.96 -17.35
N GLY A 46 -13.30 14.82 -17.55
CA GLY A 46 -14.54 14.47 -16.86
C GLY A 46 -14.34 13.90 -15.44
N LEU A 47 -13.10 13.67 -15.03
CA LEU A 47 -12.73 13.05 -13.75
C LEU A 47 -12.68 14.03 -12.57
N SER A 48 -12.77 15.34 -12.80
CA SER A 48 -12.81 16.36 -11.75
C SER A 48 -13.98 16.14 -10.77
N GLN A 49 -15.16 15.80 -11.29
CA GLN A 49 -16.32 15.46 -10.44
C GLN A 49 -16.15 14.13 -9.69
N LEU A 50 -15.40 13.18 -10.27
CA LEU A 50 -15.08 11.92 -9.59
C LEU A 50 -14.15 12.19 -8.40
N GLU A 51 -13.20 13.10 -8.57
CA GLU A 51 -12.32 13.56 -7.50
C GLU A 51 -13.10 14.28 -6.39
N ASP A 52 -14.04 15.16 -6.74
CA ASP A 52 -14.86 15.88 -5.78
C ASP A 52 -15.84 14.97 -5.02
N GLN A 53 -16.45 14.00 -5.69
CA GLN A 53 -17.30 12.98 -5.05
C GLN A 53 -16.49 11.99 -4.19
N THR A 54 -15.25 11.71 -4.57
CA THR A 54 -14.34 10.87 -3.77
C THR A 54 -13.87 11.62 -2.52
N LYS A 55 -13.73 12.95 -2.58
CA LYS A 55 -13.40 13.80 -1.42
C LYS A 55 -14.59 13.93 -0.46
N SER A 56 -15.82 14.02 -0.97
CA SER A 56 -17.03 14.12 -0.13
C SER A 56 -17.39 12.80 0.56
N ASN A 57 -17.14 11.67 -0.09
CA ASN A 57 -17.34 10.35 0.49
C ASN A 57 -16.10 9.88 1.26
N GLY A 58 -16.08 10.08 2.58
CA GLY A 58 -14.91 9.77 3.44
C GLY A 58 -14.33 8.36 3.28
N ILE A 59 -15.16 7.34 3.04
CA ILE A 59 -14.70 5.95 2.81
C ILE A 59 -13.98 5.82 1.46
N LEU A 60 -14.50 6.43 0.40
CA LEU A 60 -13.87 6.42 -0.93
C LEU A 60 -12.57 7.21 -0.91
N GLY A 61 -12.50 8.30 -0.13
CA GLY A 61 -11.26 9.05 0.12
C GLY A 61 -10.15 8.19 0.73
N LEU A 62 -10.48 7.31 1.69
CA LEU A 62 -9.52 6.37 2.29
C LEU A 62 -9.03 5.33 1.27
N ILE A 63 -9.95 4.74 0.51
CA ILE A 63 -9.65 3.78 -0.58
C ILE A 63 -8.70 4.42 -1.59
N ASN A 64 -8.98 5.66 -1.98
CA ASN A 64 -8.18 6.42 -2.94
C ASN A 64 -6.78 6.78 -2.38
N THR A 65 -6.70 7.02 -1.07
CA THR A 65 -5.43 7.30 -0.38
C THR A 65 -4.53 6.07 -0.36
N PHE A 66 -5.08 4.88 -0.09
CA PHE A 66 -4.33 3.63 -0.17
C PHE A 66 -3.97 3.23 -1.61
N ALA A 67 -4.80 3.58 -2.60
CA ALA A 67 -4.50 3.43 -4.02
C ALA A 67 -3.56 4.54 -4.57
N GLY A 68 -3.12 5.48 -3.73
CA GLY A 68 -2.13 6.50 -4.09
C GLY A 68 -2.55 7.53 -5.15
N GLY A 69 -3.84 7.64 -5.49
CA GLY A 69 -4.27 8.51 -6.60
C GLY A 69 -5.08 7.77 -7.66
N ALA A 70 -4.81 6.48 -7.80
CA ALA A 70 -5.26 5.71 -8.95
C ALA A 70 -6.78 5.56 -9.02
N PHE A 71 -7.47 5.55 -7.88
CA PHE A 71 -8.92 5.39 -7.82
C PHE A 71 -9.66 6.64 -8.33
N SER A 72 -9.22 7.85 -7.95
CA SER A 72 -9.83 9.10 -8.44
C SER A 72 -9.42 9.47 -9.86
N GLN A 73 -8.27 8.98 -10.34
CA GLN A 73 -7.79 9.21 -11.70
C GLN A 73 -8.25 8.13 -12.70
N ALA A 74 -9.07 7.17 -12.24
CA ALA A 74 -9.50 6.01 -13.02
C ALA A 74 -8.35 5.34 -13.78
N SER A 75 -7.28 5.04 -13.05
CA SER A 75 -6.08 4.42 -13.60
C SER A 75 -6.23 2.90 -13.77
N ILE A 76 -5.38 2.30 -14.61
CA ILE A 76 -5.21 0.84 -14.69
C ILE A 76 -4.92 0.16 -13.34
N PHE A 77 -4.42 0.91 -12.35
CA PHE A 77 -4.22 0.43 -10.97
C PHE A 77 -5.25 0.99 -9.98
N ALA A 78 -6.47 1.34 -10.42
CA ALA A 78 -7.48 1.97 -9.55
C ALA A 78 -7.78 1.19 -8.26
N LEU A 79 -7.81 -0.14 -8.31
CA LEU A 79 -7.98 -1.01 -7.13
C LEU A 79 -6.67 -1.23 -6.35
N GLY A 80 -5.52 -0.93 -6.96
CA GLY A 80 -4.19 -1.11 -6.39
C GLY A 80 -3.97 -2.53 -5.89
N ILE A 81 -3.44 -2.63 -4.67
CA ILE A 81 -3.16 -3.89 -3.96
C ILE A 81 -4.31 -4.32 -3.02
N MET A 82 -5.39 -3.54 -2.93
CA MET A 82 -6.49 -3.81 -1.99
C MET A 82 -7.17 -5.19 -2.17
N PRO A 83 -7.46 -5.66 -3.40
CA PRO A 83 -8.05 -6.98 -3.60
C PRO A 83 -7.19 -8.10 -3.00
N TYR A 84 -5.86 -7.98 -3.09
CA TYR A 84 -4.91 -8.92 -2.50
C TYR A 84 -4.92 -8.87 -0.97
N ILE A 85 -4.99 -7.67 -0.38
CA ILE A 85 -5.10 -7.53 1.07
C ILE A 85 -6.38 -8.20 1.57
N SER A 86 -7.52 -7.92 0.96
CA SER A 86 -8.81 -8.53 1.32
C SER A 86 -8.74 -10.05 1.22
N ALA A 87 -8.17 -10.59 0.14
CA ALA A 87 -7.97 -12.02 -0.03
C ALA A 87 -7.04 -12.62 1.05
N SER A 88 -5.94 -11.93 1.38
CA SER A 88 -4.99 -12.40 2.40
C SER A 88 -5.61 -12.44 3.80
N ILE A 89 -6.42 -11.44 4.16
CA ILE A 89 -7.15 -11.40 5.43
C ILE A 89 -8.18 -12.53 5.48
N PHE A 90 -8.91 -12.74 4.37
CA PHE A 90 -9.87 -13.85 4.29
C PHE A 90 -9.19 -15.21 4.51
N VAL A 91 -8.04 -15.46 3.86
CA VAL A 91 -7.29 -16.71 4.04
C VAL A 91 -6.71 -16.83 5.46
N GLN A 92 -6.26 -15.73 6.06
CA GLN A 92 -5.83 -15.71 7.47
C GLN A 92 -6.97 -16.09 8.42
N LEU A 93 -8.17 -15.55 8.20
CA LEU A 93 -9.36 -15.91 8.98
C LEU A 93 -9.76 -17.37 8.75
N MET A 94 -9.72 -17.85 7.51
CA MET A 94 -9.96 -19.28 7.18
C MET A 94 -8.96 -20.20 7.86
N THR A 95 -7.72 -19.76 8.06
CA THR A 95 -6.70 -20.55 8.76
C THR A 95 -7.04 -20.74 10.25
N VAL A 96 -7.76 -19.80 10.86
CA VAL A 96 -8.23 -19.90 12.24
C VAL A 96 -9.52 -20.72 12.33
N LEU A 97 -10.43 -20.55 11.37
CA LEU A 97 -11.75 -21.18 11.37
C LEU A 97 -11.74 -22.64 10.88
N VAL A 98 -10.87 -22.98 9.93
CA VAL A 98 -10.83 -24.29 9.27
C VAL A 98 -9.58 -25.06 9.68
N PRO A 99 -9.72 -26.20 10.39
CA PRO A 99 -8.56 -26.94 10.93
C PRO A 99 -7.64 -27.51 9.85
N GLN A 100 -8.13 -27.71 8.61
CA GLN A 100 -7.30 -28.13 7.48
C GLN A 100 -6.28 -27.06 7.08
N PHE A 101 -6.69 -25.80 7.01
CA PHE A 101 -5.78 -24.69 6.73
C PHE A 101 -4.78 -24.48 7.88
N GLN A 102 -5.22 -24.70 9.13
CA GLN A 102 -4.34 -24.66 10.29
C GLN A 102 -3.26 -25.76 10.24
N LYS A 103 -3.62 -26.98 9.82
CA LYS A 103 -2.66 -28.08 9.59
C LYS A 103 -1.68 -27.72 8.49
N MET A 104 -2.16 -27.20 7.36
CA MET A 104 -1.32 -26.72 6.27
C MET A 104 -0.35 -25.62 6.74
N GLN A 105 -0.77 -24.69 7.60
CA GLN A 105 0.13 -23.67 8.15
C GLN A 105 1.24 -24.29 9.03
N LYS A 106 0.97 -25.42 9.69
CA LYS A 106 1.93 -26.17 10.53
C LYS A 106 2.92 -27.02 9.72
N GLU A 107 2.69 -27.26 8.42
CA GLU A 107 3.60 -27.98 7.51
C GLU A 107 4.86 -27.18 7.13
N GLY A 108 5.09 -26.01 7.73
CA GLY A 108 6.29 -25.19 7.51
C GLY A 108 6.26 -24.42 6.18
N GLU A 109 7.39 -24.38 5.46
CA GLU A 109 7.52 -23.59 4.24
C GLU A 109 6.63 -24.07 3.08
N SER A 110 6.49 -25.38 2.92
CA SER A 110 5.63 -26.00 1.89
C SER A 110 4.18 -25.54 2.03
N GLY A 111 3.66 -25.60 3.26
CA GLY A 111 2.30 -25.20 3.58
C GLY A 111 2.06 -23.70 3.41
N ARG A 112 3.01 -22.86 3.83
CA ARG A 112 2.96 -21.41 3.60
C ARG A 112 2.92 -21.05 2.11
N LYS A 113 3.69 -21.76 1.25
CA LYS A 113 3.65 -21.57 -0.20
C LYS A 113 2.29 -21.94 -0.78
N LYS A 114 1.67 -23.04 -0.33
CA LYS A 114 0.30 -23.42 -0.76
C LYS A 114 -0.72 -22.38 -0.34
N ILE A 115 -0.68 -21.91 0.92
CA ILE A 115 -1.56 -20.84 1.42
C ILE A 115 -1.43 -19.60 0.54
N ASN A 116 -0.21 -19.19 0.20
CA ASN A 116 0.01 -18.04 -0.67
C ASN A 116 -0.55 -18.26 -2.09
N GLN A 117 -0.45 -19.46 -2.66
CA GLN A 117 -1.08 -19.78 -3.95
C GLN A 117 -2.60 -19.65 -3.90
N TRP A 118 -3.23 -20.17 -2.83
CA TRP A 118 -4.66 -19.98 -2.61
C TRP A 118 -5.05 -18.51 -2.48
N THR A 119 -4.26 -17.71 -1.74
CA THR A 119 -4.46 -16.26 -1.65
C THR A 119 -4.39 -15.60 -3.02
N ARG A 120 -3.46 -16.00 -3.90
CA ARG A 120 -3.37 -15.47 -5.27
C ARG A 120 -4.61 -15.80 -6.11
N TYR A 121 -5.09 -17.05 -6.07
CA TYR A 121 -6.31 -17.42 -6.79
C TYR A 121 -7.54 -16.68 -6.29
N LEU A 122 -7.66 -16.56 -4.95
CA LEU A 122 -8.73 -15.80 -4.33
C LEU A 122 -8.65 -14.32 -4.71
N THR A 123 -7.45 -13.77 -4.78
CA THR A 123 -7.21 -12.38 -5.21
C THR A 123 -7.78 -12.13 -6.59
N VAL A 124 -7.55 -13.03 -7.55
CA VAL A 124 -8.11 -12.91 -8.90
C VAL A 124 -9.64 -12.89 -8.87
N ALA A 125 -10.26 -13.82 -8.15
CA ALA A 125 -11.71 -13.89 -8.02
C ALA A 125 -12.30 -12.62 -7.37
N VAL A 126 -11.71 -12.14 -6.28
CA VAL A 126 -12.11 -10.90 -5.59
C VAL A 126 -11.93 -9.70 -6.51
N THR A 127 -10.84 -9.65 -7.27
CA THR A 127 -10.56 -8.53 -8.18
C THR A 127 -11.59 -8.46 -9.30
N ILE A 128 -12.02 -9.58 -9.87
CA ILE A 128 -13.06 -9.59 -10.92
C ILE A 128 -14.37 -9.00 -10.38
N VAL A 129 -14.76 -9.40 -9.16
CA VAL A 129 -15.97 -8.88 -8.52
C VAL A 129 -15.82 -7.38 -8.21
N GLN A 130 -14.72 -6.96 -7.59
CA GLN A 130 -14.47 -5.55 -7.26
C GLN A 130 -14.31 -4.67 -8.51
N ALA A 131 -13.70 -5.19 -9.58
CA ALA A 131 -13.57 -4.50 -10.86
C ALA A 131 -14.94 -4.29 -11.51
N SER A 132 -15.82 -5.30 -11.49
CA SER A 132 -17.19 -5.14 -12.01
C SER A 132 -17.98 -4.06 -11.25
N ALA A 133 -17.86 -4.03 -9.92
CA ALA A 133 -18.47 -3.01 -9.08
C ALA A 133 -17.91 -1.61 -9.35
N TYR A 134 -16.59 -1.50 -9.51
CA TYR A 134 -15.92 -0.24 -9.85
C TYR A 134 -16.31 0.26 -11.24
N VAL A 135 -16.46 -0.62 -12.23
CA VAL A 135 -16.95 -0.25 -13.57
C VAL A 135 -18.38 0.25 -13.51
N ALA A 136 -19.26 -0.40 -12.75
CA ALA A 136 -20.63 0.07 -12.57
C ALA A 136 -20.68 1.47 -11.92
N TYR A 137 -19.83 1.69 -10.90
CA TYR A 137 -19.66 2.99 -10.24
C TYR A 137 -19.15 4.06 -11.23
N LEU A 138 -18.11 3.74 -12.02
CA LEU A 138 -17.59 4.64 -13.05
C LEU A 138 -18.65 4.97 -14.09
N ARG A 139 -19.43 3.99 -14.58
CA ARG A 139 -20.52 4.24 -15.54
C ARG A 139 -21.58 5.16 -14.97
N GLN A 140 -21.95 5.00 -13.70
CA GLN A 140 -22.95 5.86 -13.06
C GLN A 140 -22.49 7.32 -12.98
N ILE A 141 -21.22 7.57 -12.66
CA ILE A 141 -20.68 8.93 -12.57
C ILE A 141 -20.46 9.53 -13.96
N THR A 142 -19.88 8.75 -14.88
CA THR A 142 -19.58 9.21 -16.24
C THR A 142 -20.82 9.39 -17.11
N ALA A 143 -21.93 8.69 -16.82
CA ALA A 143 -23.22 8.92 -17.46
C ALA A 143 -23.81 10.31 -17.15
N GLN A 144 -23.43 10.93 -16.03
CA GLN A 144 -23.88 12.27 -15.68
C GLN A 144 -22.99 13.37 -16.30
N THR A 145 -21.76 13.04 -16.71
CA THR A 145 -20.73 14.00 -17.15
C THR A 145 -20.27 13.84 -18.60
N GLY A 146 -20.70 12.80 -19.31
CA GLY A 146 -20.26 12.52 -20.67
C GLY A 146 -18.80 12.04 -20.77
N GLY A 147 -18.22 11.58 -19.65
CA GLY A 147 -16.80 11.22 -19.56
C GLY A 147 -16.40 9.88 -20.19
N VAL A 148 -17.34 9.12 -20.77
CA VAL A 148 -17.03 7.88 -21.50
C VAL A 148 -17.29 8.08 -22.99
N LEU A 149 -16.32 7.72 -23.83
CA LEU A 149 -16.47 7.83 -25.28
C LEU A 149 -17.70 7.01 -25.74
N PRO A 150 -18.69 7.63 -26.43
CA PRO A 150 -19.94 6.96 -26.80
C PRO A 150 -19.74 5.66 -27.60
N ALA A 151 -18.69 5.60 -28.43
CA ALA A 151 -18.36 4.44 -29.26
C ALA A 151 -17.75 3.26 -28.47
N TYR A 152 -17.35 3.47 -27.22
CA TYR A 152 -16.64 2.47 -26.41
C TYR A 152 -17.52 1.85 -25.31
N ILE A 153 -18.76 2.32 -25.15
CA ILE A 153 -19.67 1.97 -24.04
C ILE A 153 -19.94 0.47 -23.92
N ASP A 154 -20.08 -0.26 -25.03
CA ASP A 154 -20.40 -1.69 -25.02
C ASP A 154 -19.18 -2.56 -24.72
N TYR A 155 -17.99 -2.13 -25.14
CA TYR A 155 -16.72 -2.82 -24.88
C TYR A 155 -16.06 -2.41 -23.57
N PHE A 156 -16.44 -1.26 -23.02
CA PHE A 156 -15.85 -0.65 -21.82
C PHE A 156 -15.90 -1.58 -20.62
N TRP A 157 -17.01 -2.32 -20.43
CA TRP A 157 -17.15 -3.21 -19.28
C TRP A 157 -16.13 -4.36 -19.32
N LEU A 158 -16.09 -5.10 -20.44
CA LEU A 158 -15.18 -6.22 -20.60
C LEU A 158 -13.72 -5.77 -20.60
N SER A 159 -13.38 -4.72 -21.36
CA SER A 159 -11.99 -4.23 -21.44
C SER A 159 -11.50 -3.73 -20.09
N THR A 160 -12.32 -2.97 -19.36
CA THR A 160 -11.92 -2.40 -18.07
C THR A 160 -11.77 -3.45 -17.00
N VAL A 161 -12.67 -4.44 -16.93
CA VAL A 161 -12.53 -5.56 -15.98
C VAL A 161 -11.24 -6.34 -16.23
N VAL A 162 -10.92 -6.65 -17.49
CA VAL A 162 -9.68 -7.36 -17.86
C VAL A 162 -8.46 -6.53 -17.51
N ILE A 163 -8.45 -5.23 -17.84
CA ILE A 163 -7.33 -4.33 -17.59
C ILE A 163 -7.11 -4.13 -16.08
N LEU A 164 -8.17 -3.93 -15.29
CA LEU A 164 -8.06 -3.80 -13.84
C LEU A 164 -7.59 -5.10 -13.20
N THR A 165 -8.08 -6.24 -13.68
CA THR A 165 -7.63 -7.55 -13.18
C THR A 165 -6.15 -7.78 -13.49
N ALA A 166 -5.72 -7.51 -14.73
CA ALA A 166 -4.32 -7.58 -15.12
C ALA A 166 -3.45 -6.59 -14.33
N GLY A 167 -3.94 -5.37 -14.13
CA GLY A 167 -3.27 -4.32 -13.39
C GLY A 167 -3.05 -4.70 -11.93
N THR A 168 -4.09 -5.15 -11.23
CA THR A 168 -3.97 -5.63 -9.84
C THR A 168 -3.07 -6.86 -9.74
N MET A 169 -3.14 -7.82 -10.68
CA MET A 169 -2.21 -8.95 -10.67
C MET A 169 -0.75 -8.51 -10.85
N PHE A 170 -0.52 -7.50 -11.70
CA PHE A 170 0.80 -6.91 -11.87
C PHE A 170 1.28 -6.20 -10.59
N VAL A 171 0.41 -5.44 -9.91
CA VAL A 171 0.75 -4.79 -8.62
C VAL A 171 1.04 -5.82 -7.53
N MET A 172 0.28 -6.91 -7.47
CA MET A 172 0.55 -8.03 -6.56
C MET A 172 1.92 -8.65 -6.86
N TRP A 173 2.21 -8.92 -8.13
CA TRP A 173 3.51 -9.44 -8.55
C TRP A 173 4.66 -8.49 -8.18
N LEU A 174 4.48 -7.17 -8.35
CA LEU A 174 5.47 -6.17 -7.91
C LEU A 174 5.71 -6.27 -6.40
N GLY A 175 4.66 -6.36 -5.60
CA GLY A 175 4.76 -6.49 -4.14
C GLY A 175 5.51 -7.77 -3.71
N GLU A 176 5.25 -8.89 -4.37
CA GLU A 176 5.98 -10.14 -4.11
C GLU A 176 7.44 -10.04 -4.52
N ARG A 177 7.74 -9.42 -5.68
CA ARG A 177 9.12 -9.22 -6.13
C ARG A 177 9.92 -8.32 -5.20
N ILE A 178 9.32 -7.27 -4.67
CA ILE A 178 9.95 -6.43 -3.65
C ILE A 178 10.20 -7.23 -2.37
N THR A 179 9.31 -8.14 -1.99
CA THR A 179 9.50 -8.97 -0.79
C THR A 179 10.62 -10.00 -0.96
N ASP A 180 10.75 -10.61 -2.15
CA ASP A 180 11.76 -11.63 -2.43
C ASP A 180 13.17 -11.03 -2.62
N LYS A 181 13.28 -9.96 -3.41
CA LYS A 181 14.58 -9.40 -3.87
C LYS A 181 14.84 -7.99 -3.36
N GLY A 182 13.85 -7.33 -2.80
CA GLY A 182 13.94 -5.95 -2.31
C GLY A 182 14.14 -5.87 -0.81
N LEU A 183 13.67 -4.76 -0.23
CA LEU A 183 13.77 -4.47 1.18
C LEU A 183 12.39 -4.58 1.85
N GLY A 184 12.28 -5.35 2.92
CA GLY A 184 11.07 -5.41 3.75
C GLY A 184 9.88 -6.12 3.08
N ASN A 185 8.65 -5.71 3.43
CA ASN A 185 7.42 -6.26 2.86
C ASN A 185 6.93 -5.38 1.71
N GLY A 186 6.93 -5.91 0.49
CA GLY A 186 6.57 -5.14 -0.69
C GLY A 186 5.14 -4.64 -0.71
N THR A 187 4.18 -5.42 -0.21
CA THR A 187 2.78 -5.01 -0.10
C THR A 187 2.65 -3.78 0.82
N SER A 188 3.31 -3.81 1.98
CA SER A 188 3.32 -2.68 2.91
C SER A 188 4.01 -1.44 2.33
N LEU A 189 5.10 -1.63 1.59
CA LEU A 189 5.80 -0.53 0.93
C LEU A 189 4.98 0.13 -0.18
N ILE A 190 4.24 -0.64 -0.98
CA ILE A 190 3.35 -0.10 -2.02
C ILE A 190 2.28 0.81 -1.40
N ILE A 191 1.64 0.37 -0.30
CA ILE A 191 0.64 1.16 0.42
C ILE A 191 1.28 2.43 1.00
N MET A 192 2.41 2.28 1.68
CA MET A 192 3.13 3.40 2.29
C MET A 192 3.50 4.46 1.25
N ILE A 193 4.07 4.05 0.10
CA ILE A 193 4.37 4.96 -1.00
C ILE A 193 3.10 5.63 -1.54
N GLY A 194 2.00 4.88 -1.67
CA GLY A 194 0.72 5.42 -2.13
C GLY A 194 0.22 6.57 -1.24
N ILE A 195 0.26 6.37 0.08
CA ILE A 195 -0.13 7.39 1.06
C ILE A 195 0.85 8.58 1.01
N LEU A 196 2.16 8.31 1.08
CA LEU A 196 3.20 9.33 1.10
C LEU A 196 3.21 10.18 -0.18
N ALA A 197 2.83 9.62 -1.34
CA ALA A 197 2.81 10.35 -2.60
C ALA A 197 1.80 11.51 -2.64
N ARG A 198 0.77 11.48 -1.77
CA ARG A 198 -0.22 12.56 -1.67
C ARG A 198 0.20 13.67 -0.72
N LEU A 199 1.00 13.34 0.29
CA LEU A 199 1.40 14.30 1.34
C LEU A 199 2.01 15.59 0.78
N PRO A 200 2.94 15.58 -0.21
CA PRO A 200 3.50 16.82 -0.74
C PRO A 200 2.44 17.72 -1.38
N GLN A 201 1.52 17.13 -2.15
CA GLN A 201 0.45 17.88 -2.80
C GLN A 201 -0.52 18.46 -1.76
N SER A 202 -0.94 17.67 -0.78
CA SER A 202 -1.80 18.15 0.32
C SER A 202 -1.14 19.28 1.10
N PHE A 203 0.15 19.15 1.41
CA PHE A 203 0.92 20.19 2.11
C PHE A 203 1.00 21.49 1.31
N MET A 204 1.27 21.42 0.00
CA MET A 204 1.30 22.61 -0.86
C MET A 204 -0.08 23.27 -1.01
N GLN A 205 -1.14 22.48 -1.17
CA GLN A 205 -2.51 22.98 -1.25
C GLN A 205 -2.95 23.68 0.03
N GLU A 206 -2.60 23.09 1.17
CA GLU A 206 -2.90 23.63 2.49
C GLU A 206 -2.11 24.91 2.76
N LEU A 207 -0.81 24.92 2.45
CA LEU A 207 0.04 26.10 2.57
C LEU A 207 -0.46 27.25 1.69
N GLY A 208 -0.83 26.98 0.42
CA GLY A 208 -1.39 27.99 -0.48
C GLY A 208 -2.72 28.55 0.03
N SER A 209 -3.64 27.68 0.46
CA SER A 209 -4.96 28.07 0.96
C SER A 209 -4.91 28.89 2.25
N LYS A 210 -4.01 28.52 3.18
CA LYS A 210 -3.85 29.18 4.48
C LYS A 210 -2.93 30.41 4.40
N SER A 211 -2.08 30.52 3.39
CA SER A 211 -1.24 31.71 3.17
C SER A 211 -2.00 32.90 2.56
N THR A 212 -3.04 32.65 1.76
CA THR A 212 -3.85 33.72 1.13
C THR A 212 -4.83 34.37 2.10
N ARG A 213 -5.21 33.70 3.21
CA ARG A 213 -6.13 34.22 4.23
C ARG A 213 -5.36 34.57 5.50
N SER A 214 -5.17 35.87 5.74
CA SER A 214 -4.51 36.40 6.93
C SER A 214 -5.15 35.82 8.21
N GLY A 215 -4.36 35.11 9.03
CA GLY A 215 -4.79 34.48 10.29
C GLY A 215 -4.74 32.94 10.31
N LEU A 216 -4.78 32.25 9.17
CA LEU A 216 -4.79 30.77 9.13
C LEU A 216 -3.39 30.13 9.17
N ILE A 217 -2.31 30.92 9.04
CA ILE A 217 -0.93 30.43 9.21
C ILE A 217 -0.67 29.92 10.63
N LEU A 218 -1.28 30.53 11.65
CA LEU A 218 -1.09 30.10 13.04
C LEU A 218 -1.72 28.72 13.26
N VAL A 219 -2.88 28.46 12.64
CA VAL A 219 -3.54 27.14 12.62
C VAL A 219 -2.67 26.10 11.91
N PHE A 220 -2.04 26.45 10.79
CA PHE A 220 -1.10 25.56 10.08
C PHE A 220 0.11 25.15 10.93
N ILE A 221 0.71 26.10 11.65
CA ILE A 221 1.84 25.83 12.55
C ILE A 221 1.41 24.90 13.69
N ILE A 222 0.24 25.12 14.28
CA ILE A 222 -0.32 24.25 15.32
C ILE A 222 -0.56 22.84 14.79
N GLU A 223 -1.10 22.71 13.57
CA GLU A 223 -1.35 21.40 12.94
C GLU A 223 -0.06 20.60 12.70
N ILE A 224 1.01 21.25 12.22
CA ILE A 224 2.33 20.62 12.09
C ILE A 224 2.90 20.23 13.46
N ALA A 225 2.75 21.09 14.48
CA ALA A 225 3.22 20.78 15.82
C ALA A 225 2.51 19.54 16.39
N ILE A 226 1.19 19.40 16.16
CA ILE A 226 0.41 18.22 16.53
C ILE A 226 0.90 16.98 15.76
N LEU A 227 1.13 17.09 14.45
CA LEU A 227 1.66 15.98 13.65
C LEU A 227 3.01 15.48 14.20
N ILE A 228 3.93 16.40 14.52
CA ILE A 228 5.23 16.06 15.12
C ILE A 228 5.03 15.42 16.49
N ALA A 229 4.13 15.94 17.32
CA ALA A 229 3.84 15.38 18.65
C ALA A 229 3.28 13.94 18.55
N ILE A 230 2.39 13.67 17.58
CA ILE A 230 1.87 12.32 17.32
C ILE A 230 3.01 11.39 16.88
N ILE A 231 3.87 11.81 15.94
CA ILE A 231 5.02 11.01 15.48
C ILE A 231 5.95 10.69 16.65
N MET A 232 6.29 11.68 17.48
CA MET A 232 7.12 11.49 18.66
C MET A 232 6.47 10.54 19.67
N GLY A 233 5.18 10.68 19.93
CA GLY A 233 4.41 9.78 20.79
C GLY A 233 4.43 8.34 20.29
N CYS A 234 4.22 8.12 18.98
CA CYS A 234 4.34 6.80 18.36
C CYS A 234 5.75 6.23 18.52
N ILE A 235 6.80 7.03 18.31
CA ILE A 235 8.20 6.58 18.48
C ILE A 235 8.46 6.18 19.94
N MET A 236 8.02 6.98 20.91
CA MET A 236 8.18 6.68 22.34
C MET A 236 7.46 5.39 22.73
N LEU A 237 6.24 5.17 22.23
CA LEU A 237 5.48 3.94 22.47
C LEU A 237 6.18 2.72 21.85
N VAL A 238 6.71 2.83 20.63
CA VAL A 238 7.40 1.72 19.94
C VAL A 238 8.75 1.40 20.60
N GLN A 239 9.48 2.40 21.10
CA GLN A 239 10.76 2.20 21.81
C GLN A 239 10.58 1.75 23.26
N GLY A 240 9.38 1.88 23.82
CA GLY A 240 9.04 1.45 25.17
C GLY A 240 9.05 -0.07 25.30
N VAL A 241 10.18 -0.64 25.73
CA VAL A 241 10.31 -2.08 25.96
C VAL A 241 10.16 -2.43 27.44
N ARG A 242 9.25 -3.36 27.76
CA ARG A 242 9.16 -3.97 29.08
C ARG A 242 10.22 -5.08 29.20
N LYS A 243 11.33 -4.79 29.87
CA LYS A 243 12.38 -5.79 30.15
C LYS A 243 11.87 -6.76 31.22
N ILE A 244 11.63 -8.01 30.84
CA ILE A 244 11.30 -9.10 31.77
C ILE A 244 12.63 -9.75 32.16
N PRO A 245 13.02 -9.77 33.46
CA PRO A 245 14.26 -10.40 33.88
C PRO A 245 14.17 -11.92 33.66
N VAL A 246 15.16 -12.49 32.99
CA VAL A 246 15.27 -13.94 32.74
C VAL A 246 16.60 -14.41 33.30
N ASN A 247 16.57 -15.39 34.18
CA ASN A 247 17.77 -16.01 34.75
C ASN A 247 18.06 -17.30 33.98
N TYR A 248 19.18 -17.34 33.25
CA TYR A 248 19.66 -18.57 32.62
C TYR A 248 20.50 -19.34 33.63
N ALA A 249 20.15 -20.61 33.88
CA ALA A 249 20.96 -21.49 34.71
C ALA A 249 22.28 -21.78 33.99
N LYS A 250 23.41 -21.39 34.59
CA LYS A 250 24.75 -21.74 34.10
C LYS A 250 25.28 -22.91 34.91
N GLN A 251 25.62 -24.00 34.25
CA GLN A 251 26.19 -25.17 34.91
C GLN A 251 27.69 -24.93 35.13
N ILE A 252 28.13 -24.89 36.38
CA ILE A 252 29.55 -24.80 36.73
C ILE A 252 30.09 -26.23 36.77
N VAL A 253 30.96 -26.59 35.82
CA VAL A 253 31.69 -27.87 35.84
C VAL A 253 33.18 -27.55 35.93
N GLY A 254 33.83 -27.98 37.01
CA GLY A 254 35.29 -27.96 37.16
C GLY A 254 35.92 -26.56 37.14
N ASN A 255 35.48 -25.66 38.01
CA ASN A 255 36.04 -24.30 38.19
C ASN A 255 36.04 -23.40 36.92
N ARG A 256 35.38 -23.82 35.85
CA ARG A 256 35.23 -23.07 34.60
C ARG A 256 33.76 -22.90 34.31
N GLN A 257 33.37 -21.65 34.05
CA GLN A 257 32.01 -21.29 33.70
C GLN A 257 31.82 -21.62 32.22
N PHE A 258 31.12 -22.72 31.92
CA PHE A 258 30.68 -23.03 30.56
C PHE A 258 29.25 -22.49 30.40
N GLY A 259 29.09 -21.57 29.44
CA GLY A 259 27.82 -20.88 29.19
C GLY A 259 27.21 -21.29 27.86
N GLY A 260 25.94 -21.68 27.91
CA GLY A 260 25.00 -21.39 26.83
C GLY A 260 24.57 -19.93 26.85
#